data_AF-A0A7M1LHP5-F1
#
_entry.id   AF-A0A7M1LHP5-F1
#
_cell.length_a   1.000
_cell.length_b   1.000
_cell.length_c   1.000
_cell.angle_alpha   90.00
_cell.angle_beta   90.00
_cell.angle_gamma   90.00
#
_symmetry.space_group_name_H-M   'P 1'
#
loop_
_entity.id
_entity.type
_entity.pdbx_description
1 polymer ?
#
loop_
_entity_poly.entity_id
_entity_poly.type
_entity_poly.pdbx_seq_one_letter_code
_entity_poly.pdbx_strand_id
1 'polypeptide(L)'
;MKKILLSLTLLSAVIANDTYVVEAKGEFEKELAEKYSKEGGTEVNINKSDSAKSQTNNHKETKTLNFAKEQGEKLYTKNCLECHGEMGTKRSYATAKKLSKMSPEDIYVSFRAYVSDPSYGSSVGQITMTPVASRITDIELGYIIAYLKNDTTYAWGSSKPKQNTNISRNPTSQGTYLK
;
A
#
# COMPACT_ATOMS: atom_id res chain seq x y z
N MET A 1 -35.58 49.23 5.84
CA MET A 1 -35.06 48.22 4.90
C MET A 1 -33.59 48.57 4.66
N LYS A 2 -32.53 47.79 4.88
CA LYS A 2 -32.28 46.35 5.10
C LYS A 2 -31.16 46.23 6.15
N LYS A 3 -31.26 45.26 7.08
CA LYS A 3 -30.16 44.84 7.95
C LYS A 3 -29.28 43.90 7.13
N ILE A 4 -27.99 44.21 6.95
CA ILE A 4 -27.02 43.28 6.34
C ILE A 4 -26.28 42.60 7.49
N LEU A 5 -26.68 41.35 7.76
CA LEU A 5 -25.95 40.44 8.64
C LEU A 5 -24.68 40.00 7.89
N LEU A 6 -23.52 40.45 8.34
CA LEU A 6 -22.23 39.95 7.85
C LEU A 6 -21.96 38.60 8.53
N SER A 7 -22.26 37.51 7.81
CA SER A 7 -22.02 36.13 8.25
C SER A 7 -20.53 35.85 8.33
N LEU A 8 -20.03 35.67 9.55
CA LEU A 8 -18.67 35.29 9.88
C LEU A 8 -18.48 33.78 9.61
N THR A 9 -17.95 33.42 8.45
CA THR A 9 -17.51 32.05 8.17
C THR A 9 -16.20 31.76 8.91
N LEU A 10 -16.28 30.99 10.00
CA LEU A 10 -15.12 30.34 10.63
C LEU A 10 -14.50 29.36 9.63
N LEU A 11 -13.29 29.65 9.17
CA LEU A 11 -12.44 28.70 8.44
C LEU A 11 -11.67 27.88 9.49
N SER A 12 -12.10 26.65 9.74
CA SER A 12 -11.33 25.72 10.56
C SER A 12 -10.10 25.29 9.76
N ALA A 13 -8.92 25.82 10.10
CA ALA A 13 -7.66 25.28 9.63
C ALA A 13 -7.46 23.89 10.22
N VAL A 14 -7.54 22.85 9.40
CA VAL A 14 -7.09 21.51 9.75
C VAL A 14 -5.56 21.56 9.79
N ILE A 15 -4.98 21.57 10.99
CA ILE A 15 -3.54 21.39 11.16
C ILE A 15 -3.29 19.89 10.95
N ALA A 16 -2.71 19.53 9.81
CA ALA A 16 -2.22 18.18 9.57
C ALA A 16 -0.94 17.99 10.40
N ASN A 17 -1.03 17.21 11.46
CA ASN A 17 0.13 16.79 12.23
C ASN A 17 0.65 15.49 11.64
N ASP A 18 1.62 15.59 10.73
CA ASP A 18 2.29 14.40 10.17
C ASP A 18 3.10 13.72 11.28
N THR A 19 2.66 12.54 11.70
CA THR A 19 3.33 11.73 12.74
C THR A 19 4.28 10.76 12.06
N TYR A 20 5.57 10.86 12.36
CA TYR A 20 6.61 9.99 11.83
C TYR A 20 7.12 9.03 12.92
N VAL A 21 7.10 7.72 12.64
CA VAL A 21 7.67 6.69 13.52
C VAL A 21 9.06 6.34 13.00
N VAL A 22 10.09 6.56 13.83
CA VAL A 22 11.49 6.23 13.50
C VAL A 22 11.94 5.12 14.46
N GLU A 23 12.21 3.93 13.92
CA GLU A 23 12.82 2.84 14.67
C GLU A 23 14.34 2.89 14.52
N ALA A 24 15.03 3.28 15.60
CA ALA A 24 16.49 3.19 15.72
C ALA A 24 16.86 1.89 16.46
N LYS A 25 18.09 1.38 16.27
CA LYS A 25 18.64 0.26 17.05
C LYS A 25 20.08 0.55 17.47
N GLY A 26 20.44 0.25 18.71
CA GLY A 26 21.83 0.27 19.19
C GLY A 26 22.28 1.66 19.67
N GLU A 27 23.55 2.02 19.48
CA GLU A 27 24.12 3.28 20.02
C GLU A 27 23.40 4.55 19.53
N PHE A 28 22.74 4.48 18.36
CA PHE A 28 21.95 5.56 17.80
C PHE A 28 20.67 5.86 18.61
N GLU A 29 20.07 4.85 19.27
CA GLU A 29 18.94 5.07 20.20
C GLU A 29 19.37 5.87 21.44
N LYS A 30 20.58 5.61 21.93
CA LYS A 30 21.14 6.33 23.08
C LYS A 30 21.41 7.79 22.75
N GLU A 31 22.00 8.05 21.58
CA GLU A 31 22.31 9.41 21.13
C GLU A 31 21.03 10.23 20.85
N LEU A 32 19.99 9.60 20.28
CA LEU A 32 18.73 10.28 19.98
C LEU A 32 17.96 10.66 21.26
N ALA A 33 17.92 9.77 22.25
CA ALA A 33 17.31 10.04 23.56
C ALA A 33 18.06 11.16 24.32
N GLU A 34 19.38 11.22 24.20
CA GLU A 34 20.20 12.17 24.97
C GLU A 34 20.16 13.59 24.40
N LYS A 35 20.02 13.74 23.07
CA LYS A 35 20.10 15.03 22.36
C LYS A 35 18.78 15.79 22.29
N TYR A 36 17.64 15.10 22.18
CA TYR A 36 16.35 15.74 21.91
C TYR A 36 15.36 15.72 23.09
N SER A 37 15.67 15.05 24.20
CA SER A 37 14.87 15.18 25.44
C SER A 37 15.04 16.51 26.17
N LYS A 38 15.93 17.41 25.71
CA LYS A 38 16.23 18.69 26.38
C LYS A 38 15.73 19.94 25.65
N GLU A 39 15.26 19.83 24.41
CA GLU A 39 14.69 20.98 23.67
C GLU A 39 13.17 20.83 23.62
N GLY A 40 12.48 21.55 24.50
CA GLY A 40 11.05 21.42 24.76
C GLY A 40 10.14 21.89 23.62
N GLY A 41 10.10 21.15 22.52
CA GLY A 41 9.20 21.40 21.39
C GLY A 41 8.60 20.17 20.70
N THR A 42 9.01 18.95 21.07
CA THR A 42 8.55 17.72 20.40
C THR A 42 8.35 16.59 21.42
N GLU A 43 7.12 16.08 21.55
CA GLU A 43 6.83 14.88 22.34
C GLU A 43 7.36 13.64 21.61
N VAL A 44 8.52 13.15 22.05
CA VAL A 44 9.07 11.86 21.58
C VAL A 44 8.63 10.77 22.56
N ASN A 45 7.63 9.98 22.17
CA ASN A 45 7.16 8.83 22.95
C ASN A 45 8.06 7.61 22.70
N ILE A 46 9.06 7.39 23.55
CA ILE A 46 9.95 6.22 23.50
C ILE A 46 9.34 5.10 24.33
N ASN A 47 8.58 4.20 23.68
CA ASN A 47 8.10 2.98 24.33
C ASN A 47 9.17 1.90 24.21
N LYS A 48 9.75 1.51 25.34
CA LYS A 48 10.65 0.35 25.45
C LYS A 48 9.85 -0.92 25.18
N SER A 49 9.97 -1.50 23.98
CA SER A 49 9.40 -2.82 23.71
C SER A 49 10.33 -3.88 24.29
N ASP A 50 10.10 -4.24 25.55
CA ASP A 50 10.69 -5.45 26.10
C ASP A 50 10.18 -6.65 25.31
N SER A 51 11.11 -7.49 24.89
CA SER A 51 10.88 -8.71 24.14
C SER A 51 9.92 -9.63 24.91
N ALA A 52 8.64 -9.66 24.53
CA ALA A 52 7.66 -10.58 25.08
C ALA A 52 6.61 -11.01 24.04
N LYS A 53 6.71 -12.30 23.66
CA LYS A 53 5.68 -13.20 23.09
C LYS A 53 5.14 -12.94 21.67
N SER A 54 5.74 -13.69 20.75
CA SER A 54 5.18 -14.28 19.54
C SER A 54 3.89 -15.08 19.80
N GLN A 55 2.75 -14.41 20.02
CA GLN A 55 1.43 -15.06 19.99
C GLN A 55 0.27 -14.11 19.58
N THR A 56 0.51 -12.81 19.46
CA THR A 56 -0.51 -11.81 19.08
C THR A 56 -0.49 -11.43 17.60
N ASN A 57 0.59 -11.73 16.87
CA ASN A 57 0.76 -11.36 15.46
C ASN A 57 -0.11 -12.20 14.51
N ASN A 58 -0.23 -13.51 14.77
CA ASN A 58 -0.98 -14.44 13.91
C ASN A 58 -2.49 -14.10 13.85
N HIS A 59 -3.09 -13.67 14.96
CA HIS A 59 -4.52 -13.34 14.99
C HIS A 59 -4.82 -12.03 14.25
N LYS A 60 -3.96 -11.01 14.41
CA LYS A 60 -4.07 -9.73 13.71
C LYS A 60 -3.83 -9.91 12.21
N GLU A 61 -2.81 -10.67 11.82
CA GLU A 61 -2.47 -10.95 10.43
C GLU A 61 -3.57 -11.76 9.73
N THR A 62 -4.12 -12.78 10.39
CA THR A 62 -5.24 -13.58 9.86
C THR A 62 -6.51 -12.74 9.70
N LYS A 63 -6.81 -11.85 10.66
CA LYS A 63 -7.97 -10.95 10.59
C LYS A 63 -7.83 -9.96 9.43
N THR A 64 -6.62 -9.42 9.25
CA THR A 64 -6.27 -8.49 8.18
C THR A 64 -6.31 -9.15 6.80
N LEU A 65 -5.85 -10.40 6.67
CA LEU A 65 -5.98 -11.22 5.46
C LEU A 65 -7.46 -11.50 5.12
N ASN A 66 -8.25 -11.93 6.09
CA ASN A 66 -9.66 -12.25 5.86
C ASN A 66 -10.44 -11.01 5.41
N PHE A 67 -10.18 -9.85 6.03
CA PHE A 67 -10.75 -8.59 5.59
C PHE A 67 -10.39 -8.27 4.14
N ALA A 68 -9.10 -8.34 3.77
CA ALA A 68 -8.65 -8.08 2.41
C ALA A 68 -9.30 -9.03 1.39
N LYS A 69 -9.43 -10.31 1.73
CA LYS A 69 -10.09 -11.31 0.88
C LYS A 69 -11.58 -11.01 0.71
N GLU A 70 -12.28 -10.63 1.78
CA GLU A 70 -13.71 -10.29 1.70
C GLU A 70 -13.96 -9.05 0.84
N GLN A 71 -13.12 -8.01 0.98
CA GLN A 71 -13.22 -6.85 0.09
C GLN A 71 -12.86 -7.20 -1.35
N GLY A 72 -11.82 -8.01 -1.54
CA GLY A 72 -11.38 -8.49 -2.83
C GLY A 72 -12.44 -9.32 -3.55
N GLU A 73 -13.16 -10.17 -2.84
CA GLU A 73 -14.26 -10.96 -3.37
C GLU A 73 -15.39 -10.08 -3.92
N LYS A 74 -15.80 -9.06 -3.16
CA LYS A 74 -16.84 -8.10 -3.58
C LYS A 74 -16.42 -7.36 -4.85
N LEU A 75 -15.19 -6.87 -4.89
CA LEU A 75 -14.63 -6.16 -6.04
C LEU A 75 -14.49 -7.08 -7.25
N TYR A 76 -14.01 -8.30 -7.05
CA TYR A 76 -13.82 -9.30 -8.11
C TYR A 76 -15.16 -9.72 -8.73
N THR A 77 -16.15 -10.02 -7.88
CA THR A 77 -17.50 -10.40 -8.30
C THR A 77 -18.13 -9.30 -9.15
N LYS A 78 -17.98 -8.04 -8.74
CA LYS A 78 -18.56 -6.89 -9.44
C LYS A 78 -17.86 -6.57 -10.77
N ASN A 79 -16.54 -6.68 -10.84
CA ASN A 79 -15.77 -6.09 -11.95
C ASN A 79 -15.06 -7.12 -12.84
N CYS A 80 -14.88 -8.36 -12.39
CA CYS A 80 -13.96 -9.30 -13.02
C CYS A 80 -14.62 -10.64 -13.38
N LEU A 81 -15.56 -11.12 -12.56
CA LEU A 81 -16.13 -12.47 -12.64
C LEU A 81 -16.71 -12.82 -14.02
N GLU A 82 -17.46 -11.90 -14.63
CA GLU A 82 -18.14 -12.15 -15.91
C GLU A 82 -17.16 -12.50 -17.04
N CYS A 83 -16.01 -11.82 -17.08
CA CYS A 83 -14.99 -12.01 -18.12
C CYS A 83 -13.93 -13.05 -17.72
N HIS A 84 -13.53 -13.08 -16.45
CA HIS A 84 -12.41 -13.90 -15.94
C HIS A 84 -12.85 -15.19 -15.23
N GLY A 85 -14.16 -15.38 -15.00
CA GLY A 85 -14.73 -16.59 -14.40
C GLY A 85 -14.40 -16.73 -12.91
N GLU A 86 -14.92 -17.77 -12.27
CA GLU A 86 -14.63 -18.04 -10.86
C GLU A 86 -13.12 -18.21 -10.65
N MET A 87 -12.58 -17.51 -9.65
CA MET A 87 -11.15 -17.53 -9.29
C MET A 87 -10.19 -17.30 -10.48
N GLY A 88 -10.62 -16.57 -11.50
CA GLY A 88 -9.77 -16.22 -12.64
C GLY A 88 -9.51 -17.36 -13.62
N THR A 89 -10.38 -18.37 -13.66
CA THR A 89 -10.19 -19.61 -14.43
C THR A 89 -10.64 -19.55 -15.89
N LYS A 90 -11.39 -18.51 -16.30
CA LYS A 90 -11.85 -18.30 -17.68
C LYS A 90 -10.84 -17.46 -18.47
N ARG A 91 -10.74 -17.75 -19.76
CA ARG A 91 -10.09 -16.85 -20.72
C ARG A 91 -11.13 -15.88 -21.25
N SER A 92 -10.87 -14.58 -21.14
CA SER A 92 -11.76 -13.55 -21.70
C SER A 92 -11.75 -13.55 -23.24
N TYR A 93 -10.62 -13.93 -23.85
CA TYR A 93 -10.46 -14.13 -25.29
C TYR A 93 -9.34 -15.16 -25.57
N ALA A 94 -9.24 -15.62 -26.82
CA ALA A 94 -8.43 -16.79 -27.20
C ALA A 94 -6.94 -16.72 -26.74
N THR A 95 -6.33 -15.54 -26.82
CA THR A 95 -4.91 -15.31 -26.46
C THR A 95 -4.71 -14.85 -25.01
N ALA A 96 -5.78 -14.63 -24.24
CA ALA A 96 -5.69 -14.16 -22.87
C ALA A 96 -5.12 -15.23 -21.93
N LYS A 97 -4.18 -14.84 -21.07
CA LYS A 97 -3.73 -15.66 -19.93
C LYS A 97 -4.82 -15.66 -18.87
N LYS A 98 -5.08 -16.83 -18.27
CA LYS A 98 -6.00 -16.96 -17.13
C LYS A 98 -5.35 -16.33 -15.90
N LEU A 99 -6.11 -15.53 -15.14
CA LEU A 99 -5.58 -14.92 -13.91
C LEU A 99 -5.15 -15.99 -12.90
N SER A 100 -5.82 -17.14 -12.87
CA SER A 100 -5.43 -18.29 -12.03
C SER A 100 -4.02 -18.83 -12.33
N LYS A 101 -3.47 -18.58 -13.53
CA LYS A 101 -2.12 -18.98 -13.96
C LYS A 101 -1.09 -17.84 -13.90
N MET A 102 -1.47 -16.67 -13.41
CA MET A 102 -0.57 -15.54 -13.19
C MET A 102 -0.08 -15.50 -11.74
N SER A 103 1.12 -14.99 -11.52
CA SER A 103 1.61 -14.65 -10.18
C SER A 103 0.87 -13.39 -9.66
N PRO A 104 0.88 -13.11 -8.34
CA PRO A 104 0.40 -11.85 -7.78
C PRO A 104 1.04 -10.61 -8.44
N GLU A 105 2.37 -10.64 -8.62
CA GLU A 105 3.14 -9.59 -9.28
C GLU A 105 2.74 -9.42 -10.75
N ASP A 106 2.61 -10.52 -11.51
CA ASP A 106 2.17 -10.49 -12.91
C ASP A 106 0.80 -9.80 -13.01
N ILE A 107 -0.14 -10.13 -12.11
CA ILE A 107 -1.48 -9.52 -12.09
C ILE A 107 -1.34 -8.03 -11.81
N TYR A 108 -0.58 -7.65 -10.79
CA TYR A 108 -0.40 -6.26 -10.41
C TYR A 108 0.20 -5.44 -11.57
N VAL A 109 1.35 -5.86 -12.09
CA VAL A 109 2.06 -5.15 -13.16
C VAL A 109 1.23 -5.09 -14.44
N SER A 110 0.64 -6.21 -14.87
CA SER A 110 -0.21 -6.23 -16.07
C SER A 110 -1.43 -5.33 -15.93
N PHE A 111 -2.06 -5.32 -14.75
CA PHE A 111 -3.23 -4.49 -14.52
C PHE A 111 -2.88 -3.01 -14.54
N ARG A 112 -1.76 -2.63 -13.91
CA ARG A 112 -1.26 -1.24 -13.92
C ARG A 112 -0.86 -0.77 -15.30
N ALA A 113 -0.29 -1.65 -16.11
CA ALA A 113 0.13 -1.30 -17.46
C ALA A 113 -1.05 -0.87 -18.35
N TYR A 114 -2.27 -1.40 -18.16
CA TYR A 114 -3.47 -0.91 -18.86
C TYR A 114 -3.82 0.55 -18.57
N VAL A 115 -3.34 1.12 -17.46
CA VAL A 115 -3.56 2.52 -17.06
C VAL A 115 -2.37 3.40 -17.42
N SER A 116 -1.14 2.88 -17.27
CA SER A 116 0.09 3.67 -17.46
C SER A 116 0.63 3.67 -18.90
N ASP A 117 0.28 2.67 -19.70
CA ASP A 117 0.75 2.52 -21.07
C ASP A 117 -0.45 2.35 -22.03
N PRO A 118 -0.77 3.38 -22.84
CA PRO A 118 -1.87 3.32 -23.80
C PRO A 118 -1.74 2.22 -24.86
N SER A 119 -0.54 1.68 -25.07
CA SER A 119 -0.26 0.62 -26.05
C SER A 119 -0.29 -0.78 -25.44
N TYR A 120 -0.48 -0.89 -24.12
CA TYR A 120 -0.41 -2.17 -23.43
C TYR A 120 -1.57 -3.11 -23.77
N GLY A 121 -1.24 -4.38 -23.99
CA GLY A 121 -2.21 -5.44 -24.25
C GLY A 121 -2.71 -5.47 -25.70
N SER A 122 -3.51 -6.49 -26.01
CA SER A 122 -4.15 -6.61 -27.33
C SER A 122 -5.22 -5.53 -27.53
N SER A 123 -5.65 -5.26 -28.76
CA SER A 123 -6.74 -4.31 -29.02
C SER A 123 -8.02 -4.65 -28.25
N VAL A 124 -8.35 -5.94 -28.09
CA VAL A 124 -9.47 -6.39 -27.27
C VAL A 124 -9.21 -6.11 -25.79
N GLY A 125 -7.99 -6.37 -25.31
CA GLY A 125 -7.55 -6.04 -23.96
C GLY A 125 -7.69 -4.54 -23.68
N GLN A 126 -7.24 -3.68 -24.56
CA GLN A 126 -7.35 -2.23 -24.41
C GLN A 126 -8.82 -1.78 -24.34
N ILE A 127 -9.68 -2.27 -25.23
CA ILE A 127 -11.10 -1.89 -25.26
C ILE A 127 -11.84 -2.36 -23.99
N THR A 128 -11.49 -3.54 -23.47
CA THR A 128 -12.24 -4.16 -22.35
C THR A 128 -11.62 -3.88 -20.99
N MET A 129 -10.31 -4.02 -20.84
CA MET A 129 -9.61 -3.91 -19.56
C MET A 129 -9.23 -2.48 -19.20
N THR A 130 -8.89 -1.60 -20.15
CA THR A 130 -8.52 -0.21 -19.80
C THR A 130 -9.62 0.52 -19.01
N PRO A 131 -10.92 0.46 -19.40
CA PRO A 131 -11.99 1.10 -18.64
C PRO A 131 -12.25 0.48 -17.26
N VAL A 132 -11.97 -0.82 -17.09
CA VAL A 132 -12.07 -1.50 -15.80
C VAL A 132 -10.89 -1.08 -14.92
N ALA A 133 -9.68 -1.10 -15.48
CA ALA A 133 -8.44 -0.78 -14.77
C ALA A 133 -8.39 0.67 -14.31
N SER A 134 -8.93 1.61 -15.10
CA SER A 134 -8.98 3.03 -14.74
C SER A 134 -9.88 3.35 -13.53
N ARG A 135 -10.73 2.42 -13.10
CA ARG A 135 -11.68 2.61 -11.98
C ARG A 135 -11.28 1.90 -10.71
N ILE A 136 -10.19 1.12 -10.75
CA ILE A 136 -9.71 0.33 -9.62
C ILE A 136 -8.41 0.95 -9.12
N THR A 137 -8.39 1.33 -7.85
CA THR A 137 -7.20 1.87 -7.18
C THR A 137 -6.18 0.76 -6.87
N ASP A 138 -4.95 1.13 -6.51
CA ASP A 138 -3.90 0.16 -6.14
C ASP A 138 -4.28 -0.69 -4.92
N ILE A 139 -4.94 -0.07 -3.95
CA ILE A 139 -5.41 -0.74 -2.73
C ILE A 139 -6.50 -1.76 -3.08
N GLU A 140 -7.46 -1.37 -3.91
CA GLU A 140 -8.54 -2.26 -4.38
C GLU A 140 -8.00 -3.42 -5.22
N LEU A 141 -7.03 -3.15 -6.10
CA LEU A 141 -6.31 -4.19 -6.83
C LEU A 141 -5.60 -5.16 -5.89
N GLY A 142 -4.99 -4.64 -4.82
CA GLY A 142 -4.39 -5.44 -3.78
C GLY A 142 -5.37 -6.36 -3.05
N TYR A 143 -6.59 -5.88 -2.75
CA TYR A 143 -7.65 -6.74 -2.20
C TYR A 143 -8.06 -7.83 -3.19
N ILE A 144 -8.21 -7.51 -4.48
CA ILE A 144 -8.51 -8.50 -5.51
C ILE A 144 -7.42 -9.58 -5.58
N ILE A 145 -6.15 -9.18 -5.52
CA ILE A 145 -5.01 -10.12 -5.50
C ILE A 145 -5.04 -10.98 -4.23
N ALA A 146 -5.33 -10.39 -3.07
CA ALA A 146 -5.49 -11.14 -1.82
C ALA A 146 -6.59 -12.21 -1.93
N TYR A 147 -7.73 -11.87 -2.51
CA TYR A 147 -8.80 -12.83 -2.78
C TYR A 147 -8.36 -13.96 -3.72
N LEU A 148 -7.76 -13.63 -4.87
CA LEU A 148 -7.41 -14.61 -5.90
C LEU A 148 -6.22 -15.50 -5.55
N LYS A 149 -5.26 -14.95 -4.78
CA LYS A 149 -3.93 -15.55 -4.59
C LYS A 149 -3.55 -15.78 -3.15
N ASN A 150 -4.39 -15.35 -2.20
CA ASN A 150 -4.08 -15.37 -0.78
C ASN A 150 -2.77 -14.60 -0.47
N ASP A 151 -2.54 -13.51 -1.22
CA ASP A 151 -1.35 -12.66 -1.12
C ASP A 151 -1.78 -11.21 -0.88
N THR A 152 -1.38 -10.67 0.27
CA THR A 152 -1.75 -9.33 0.72
C THR A 152 -0.65 -8.29 0.53
N THR A 153 0.43 -8.67 -0.14
CA THR A 153 1.56 -7.81 -0.49
C THR A 153 1.15 -6.44 -1.05
N TYR A 154 0.06 -6.40 -1.81
CA TYR A 154 -0.42 -5.21 -2.52
C TYR A 154 -1.65 -4.56 -1.86
N ALA A 155 -2.23 -5.18 -0.83
CA ALA A 155 -3.51 -4.78 -0.20
C ALA A 155 -3.40 -3.57 0.73
N TRP A 156 -2.18 -3.17 1.10
CA TRP A 156 -1.89 -1.97 1.87
C TRP A 156 -0.78 -1.22 1.18
N GLY A 157 -1.12 -0.06 0.61
CA GLY A 157 -0.30 0.72 -0.34
C GLY A 157 1.19 0.56 -0.09
N SER A 158 1.86 -0.14 -1.02
CA SER A 158 3.30 -0.38 -1.13
C SER A 158 4.14 0.03 0.08
N SER A 159 3.87 -0.60 1.21
CA SER A 159 4.77 -0.65 2.35
C SER A 159 5.10 -2.12 2.56
N LYS A 160 5.67 -2.75 1.52
CA LYS A 160 6.74 -3.69 1.85
C LYS A 160 7.75 -2.83 2.61
N PRO A 161 8.07 -3.09 3.89
CA PRO A 161 9.37 -2.66 4.35
C PRO A 161 10.34 -3.23 3.31
N LYS A 162 11.07 -2.35 2.61
CA LYS A 162 12.33 -2.80 2.02
C LYS A 162 12.97 -3.61 3.13
N GLN A 163 13.28 -4.88 2.88
CA GLN A 163 14.07 -5.61 3.85
C GLN A 163 15.23 -4.69 4.20
N ASN A 164 15.41 -4.39 5.50
CA ASN A 164 16.46 -3.51 5.97
C ASN A 164 17.79 -4.14 5.57
N THR A 165 18.25 -3.85 4.35
CA THR A 165 19.61 -4.15 3.94
C THR A 165 20.46 -3.25 4.79
N ASN A 166 21.27 -3.85 5.66
CA ASN A 166 22.23 -3.15 6.48
C ASN A 166 23.05 -2.23 5.55
N ILE A 167 22.93 -0.92 5.75
CA ILE A 167 23.70 0.05 4.97
C ILE A 167 25.13 -0.07 5.47
N SER A 168 25.94 -0.83 4.74
CA SER A 168 27.35 -1.00 5.08
C SER A 168 28.03 0.37 5.07
N ARG A 169 28.72 0.70 6.17
CA ARG A 169 29.59 1.88 6.26
C ARG A 169 30.89 1.72 5.48
N ASN A 170 31.10 0.62 4.75
CA ASN A 170 32.25 0.54 3.86
C ASN A 170 32.05 1.49 2.68
N PRO A 171 33.00 2.42 2.46
CA PRO A 171 32.90 3.37 1.36
C PRO A 171 32.83 2.60 0.04
N THR A 172 31.78 2.85 -0.74
CA THR A 172 31.76 2.51 -2.16
C THR A 172 32.55 3.56 -2.93
N SER A 173 33.09 3.21 -4.10
CA SER A 173 33.92 4.08 -4.94
C SER A 173 33.20 5.32 -5.52
N GLN A 174 31.99 5.62 -5.07
CA GLN A 174 31.17 6.73 -5.52
C GLN A 174 30.93 7.67 -4.34
N GLY A 175 31.86 8.62 -4.19
CA GLY A 175 31.91 9.80 -3.32
C GLY A 175 30.85 10.01 -2.24
N THR A 176 31.31 10.08 -1.00
CA THR A 176 30.57 10.57 0.19
C THR A 176 30.26 12.07 0.07
N TYR A 177 28.98 12.44 0.03
CA TYR A 177 28.51 13.83 0.14
C TYR A 177 27.90 14.07 1.52
N LEU A 178 28.70 14.00 2.58
CA LEU A 178 28.32 14.56 3.87
C LEU A 178 29.58 15.16 4.49
N LYS A 179 29.61 16.50 4.57
CA LYS A 179 30.49 17.25 5.47
C LYS A 179 29.72 17.54 6.75
#